data_AF-A0A7X8YX97-F1
#
_entry.id   AF-A0A7X8YX97-F1
#
_cell.length_a   1.000
_cell.length_b   1.000
_cell.length_c   1.000
_cell.angle_alpha   90.00
_cell.angle_beta   90.00
_cell.angle_gamma   90.00
#
_symmetry.space_group_name_H-M   'P 1'
#
loop_
_entity.id
_entity.type
_entity.pdbx_description
1 polymer ?
#
loop_
_entity_poly.entity_id
_entity_poly.type
_entity_poly.pdbx_seq_one_letter_code
_entity_poly.pdbx_strand_id
1 'polypeptide(L)' 'MDRETSIQQRYLGRKGLVIFLAALTAFPALSTDLYLPALPDITVYFDVPEYQTNLTLLLFFIV' A
#
# COMPACT_ATOMS: atom_id res chain seq x y z
N MET A 1 -9.61 -38.46 5.62
CA MET A 1 -8.74 -37.89 4.58
C MET A 1 -9.60 -36.98 3.72
N ASP A 2 -9.86 -35.78 4.21
CA ASP A 2 -10.68 -34.80 3.50
C ASP A 2 -9.88 -34.26 2.31
N ARG A 3 -10.47 -34.38 1.12
CA ARG A 3 -9.89 -33.87 -0.11
C ARG A 3 -9.97 -32.35 -0.05
N GLU A 4 -8.87 -31.69 0.30
CA GLU A 4 -8.70 -30.26 0.03
C GLU A 4 -8.91 -30.06 -1.48
N THR A 5 -10.09 -29.58 -1.84
CA THR A 5 -10.37 -29.12 -3.19
C THR A 5 -9.53 -27.86 -3.36
N SER A 6 -8.36 -28.00 -3.97
CA SER A 6 -7.49 -26.86 -4.25
C SER A 6 -8.23 -25.94 -5.23
N ILE A 7 -8.93 -24.92 -4.70
CA ILE A 7 -9.56 -23.89 -5.53
C ILE A 7 -8.41 -23.17 -6.25
N GLN A 8 -8.14 -23.60 -7.48
CA GLN A 8 -7.10 -22.98 -8.29
C GLN A 8 -7.61 -21.65 -8.84
N GLN A 9 -6.79 -20.62 -8.71
CA GLN A 9 -7.08 -19.28 -9.21
C GLN A 9 -7.20 -19.31 -10.74
N ARG A 10 -8.42 -19.05 -11.25
CA ARG A 10 -8.76 -19.22 -12.69
C ARG A 10 -8.12 -18.17 -13.60
N TYR A 11 -7.82 -16.98 -13.10
CA TYR A 11 -7.34 -15.86 -13.92
C TYR A 11 -5.82 -15.67 -13.85
N LEU A 12 -5.24 -15.69 -12.66
CA LEU A 12 -3.80 -15.40 -12.45
C LEU A 12 -2.96 -16.67 -12.22
N GLY A 13 -3.59 -17.81 -11.98
CA GLY A 13 -2.91 -19.01 -11.52
C GLY A 13 -2.20 -18.82 -10.18
N ARG A 14 -1.47 -19.84 -9.72
CA ARG A 14 -0.80 -19.81 -8.40
C ARG A 14 0.31 -18.77 -8.31
N LYS A 15 1.17 -18.69 -9.33
CA LYS A 15 2.31 -17.76 -9.35
C LYS A 15 1.87 -16.30 -9.50
N GLY A 16 0.92 -16.04 -10.40
CA GLY A 16 0.38 -14.68 -10.59
C GLY A 16 -0.33 -14.18 -9.34
N LEU A 17 -1.08 -15.04 -8.64
CA LEU A 17 -1.71 -14.69 -7.37
C LEU A 17 -0.67 -14.31 -6.31
N VAL A 18 0.43 -15.08 -6.19
CA VAL A 18 1.50 -14.77 -5.22
C VAL A 18 2.17 -13.44 -5.54
N ILE A 19 2.47 -13.15 -6.81
CA ILE A 19 3.05 -11.86 -7.22
C ILE A 19 2.09 -10.72 -6.92
N PHE A 20 0.79 -10.89 -7.22
CA PHE A 20 -0.23 -9.89 -6.97
C PHE A 20 -0.37 -9.60 -5.47
N LEU A 21 -0.43 -10.64 -4.63
CA LEU A 21 -0.46 -10.49 -3.18
C LEU A 21 0.82 -9.82 -2.66
N ALA A 22 1.99 -10.21 -3.18
CA ALA A 22 3.24 -9.57 -2.83
C ALA A 22 3.24 -8.07 -3.17
N ALA A 23 2.72 -7.70 -4.34
CA ALA A 23 2.57 -6.29 -4.73
C ALA A 23 1.60 -5.54 -3.81
N LEU A 24 0.46 -6.13 -3.46
CA LEU A 24 -0.49 -5.55 -2.50
C LEU A 24 0.15 -5.35 -1.12
N THR A 25 0.95 -6.30 -0.65
CA THR A 25 1.65 -6.18 0.64
C THR A 25 2.84 -5.24 0.61
N ALA A 26 3.45 -5.01 -0.55
CA ALA A 26 4.54 -4.06 -0.73
C ALA A 26 4.03 -2.61 -0.86
N PHE A 27 2.76 -2.43 -1.25
CA PHE A 27 2.16 -1.12 -1.48
C PHE A 27 2.21 -0.18 -0.25
N PRO A 28 1.94 -0.64 0.99
CA PRO A 28 2.08 0.20 2.18
C PRO A 28 3.50 0.74 2.41
N ALA A 29 4.50 -0.14 2.28
CA ALA A 29 5.91 0.24 2.45
C ALA A 29 6.36 1.21 1.36
N LEU A 30 5.98 0.94 0.10
CA LEU A 30 6.28 1.80 -1.05
C LEU A 30 5.64 3.19 -0.90
N SER A 31 4.38 3.24 -0.49
CA SER A 31 3.66 4.51 -0.28
C SER A 31 4.35 5.36 0.77
N THR A 32 4.82 4.76 1.87
CA THR A 32 5.54 5.48 2.93
C THR A 32 6.88 6.02 2.45
N ASP A 33 7.64 5.20 1.71
CA ASP A 33 8.96 5.54 1.18
C ASP A 33 8.89 6.71 0.18
N LEU A 34 7.82 6.76 -0.63
CA LEU A 34 7.55 7.87 -1.54
C LEU A 34 6.99 9.12 -0.81
N TYR A 35 6.22 8.93 0.25
CA TYR A 35 5.53 10.02 0.93
C TYR A 35 6.46 10.88 1.79
N LEU A 36 7.39 10.25 2.54
CA LEU A 36 8.34 10.96 3.40
C LEU A 36 9.18 12.05 2.68
N PRO A 37 9.80 11.80 1.52
CA PRO A 37 10.53 12.83 0.79
C PRO A 37 9.61 13.86 0.13
N ALA A 38 8.35 13.51 -0.16
CA ALA A 38 7.38 14.41 -0.78
C ALA A 38 6.67 15.34 0.24
N LEU A 39 6.75 15.05 1.54
CA LEU A 39 6.19 15.89 2.62
C LEU A 39 6.44 17.40 2.45
N PRO A 40 7.70 17.87 2.29
CA PRO A 40 7.99 19.30 2.16
C PRO A 40 7.42 19.90 0.86
N ASP A 41 7.37 19.14 -0.23
CA ASP A 41 6.81 19.62 -1.49
C ASP A 41 5.29 19.77 -1.40
N ILE A 42 4.62 18.86 -0.70
CA ILE A 42 3.16 18.90 -0.47
C ILE A 42 2.79 20.10 0.41
N THR A 43 3.52 20.37 1.49
CA THR A 43 3.23 21.51 2.37
C THR A 43 3.41 22.84 1.63
N VAL A 44 4.46 22.98 0.82
CA VAL A 44 4.71 24.19 0.02
C VAL A 44 3.69 24.37 -1.09
N TYR A 45 3.35 23.30 -1.82
CA TYR A 45 2.42 23.37 -2.94
C TYR A 45 0.99 23.74 -2.49
N PHE A 46 0.54 23.19 -1.36
CA PHE A 46 -0.81 23.43 -0.85
C PHE A 46 -0.90 24.61 0.15
N ASP A 47 0.23 25.26 0.47
CA ASP A 47 0.32 26.33 1.49
C ASP A 47 -0.33 25.93 2.84
N VAL A 48 -0.14 24.66 3.21
CA VAL A 48 -0.71 24.09 4.44
C VAL A 48 0.35 23.94 5.52
N PRO A 49 -0.03 24.08 6.81
CA PRO A 49 0.88 23.79 7.91
C PRO A 49 1.33 22.33 7.89
N GLU A 50 2.58 22.07 8.30
CA GLU A 50 3.18 20.73 8.34
C GLU A 50 2.33 19.70 9.10
N TYR A 51 1.63 20.11 10.15
CA TYR A 51 0.80 19.18 10.93
C TYR A 51 -0.36 18.58 10.11
N GLN A 52 -0.88 19.30 9.09
CA GLN A 52 -1.95 18.78 8.24
C GLN A 52 -1.43 17.68 7.31
N THR A 53 -0.25 17.88 6.72
CA THR A 53 0.39 16.89 5.85
C THR A 53 0.94 15.69 6.64
N ASN A 54 1.34 15.89 7.90
CA ASN A 54 1.68 14.80 8.80
C ASN A 54 0.42 14.00 9.23
N LEU A 55 -0.72 14.66 9.37
CA LEU A 55 -1.98 14.00 9.73
C LEU A 55 -2.46 13.04 8.63
N THR A 56 -2.30 13.39 7.35
CA THR A 56 -2.62 12.47 6.25
C THR A 56 -1.72 11.24 6.21
N LEU A 57 -0.44 11.38 6.60
CA LEU A 57 0.47 10.24 6.78
C LEU A 57 0.03 9.34 7.96
N LEU A 58 -0.37 9.93 9.08
CA LEU A 58 -0.91 9.18 10.22
C LEU A 58 -2.19 8.42 9.85
N LEU A 59 -3.12 9.07 9.12
CA LEU A 59 -4.35 8.43 8.67
C LEU A 59 -4.09 7.24 7.72
N PHE A 60 -3.03 7.30 6.91
CA PHE A 60 -2.62 6.18 6.04
C PHE A 60 -2.29 4.89 6.82
N PHE A 61 -1.83 4.98 8.07
CA PHE A 61 -1.50 3.82 8.90
C PHE A 61 -2.64 3.33 9.80
N ILE A 62 -3.71 4.11 9.95
CA ILE A 62 -4.86 3.79 10.83
C ILE A 62 -5.92 2.96 10.10
N VAL A 63 -6.00 3.08 8.77
CA VAL A 63 -6.97 2.41 7.89
C VAL A 63 -6.36 1.15 7.29
#